data_AF-A0A4D4J3R9-F1
#
_entry.id   AF-A0A4D4J3R9-F1
#
_cell.length_a   1.000
_cell.length_b   1.000
_cell.length_c   1.000
_cell.angle_alpha   90.00
_cell.angle_beta   90.00
_cell.angle_gamma   90.00
#
_symmetry.space_group_name_H-M   'P 1'
#
loop_
_entity.id
_entity.type
_entity.pdbx_description
1 polymer ?
#
loop_
_entity_poly.entity_id
_entity_poly.type
_entity_poly.pdbx_seq_one_letter_code
_entity_poly.pdbx_strand_id
1 'polypeptide(L)'
;MTEKTNSKITIRLMADWETGPFWVAVGGGVAHPYGVEEITDVVPVDVGLLERVQVWDSRFQATYDDANPRDAGFATTEEQATFNAEGRELARQLREALPADIDVEYGPFGENGYEVIEASR
;
A
#
# COMPACT_ATOMS: atom_id res chain seq x y z
N MET A 1 21.65 26.61 14.34
CA MET A 1 20.78 26.36 13.18
C MET A 1 20.61 24.85 13.11
N THR A 2 19.46 24.34 13.53
CA THR A 2 19.16 22.92 13.50
C THR A 2 19.02 22.48 12.04
N GLU A 3 19.86 21.56 11.59
CA GLU A 3 19.60 20.77 10.39
C GLU A 3 18.21 20.13 10.58
N LYS A 4 17.24 20.58 9.79
CA LYS A 4 16.02 19.81 9.59
C LYS A 4 16.48 18.59 8.79
N THR A 5 16.76 17.48 9.46
CA THR A 5 16.77 16.18 8.80
C THR A 5 15.40 16.01 8.17
N ASN A 6 15.29 16.27 6.87
CA ASN A 6 14.09 15.93 6.12
C ASN A 6 14.08 14.40 6.05
N SER A 7 13.51 13.76 7.06
CA SER A 7 13.43 12.30 7.11
C SER A 7 12.52 11.86 5.99
N LYS A 8 13.11 11.26 4.95
CA LYS A 8 12.41 10.74 3.78
C LYS A 8 11.31 9.78 4.23
N ILE A 9 10.08 10.02 3.79
CA ILE A 9 8.94 9.13 4.02
C ILE A 9 8.79 8.25 2.79
N THR A 10 8.63 6.96 3.00
CA THR A 10 8.28 5.99 1.97
C THR A 10 6.98 5.30 2.38
N ILE A 11 6.00 5.31 1.49
CA ILE A 11 4.73 4.60 1.66
C ILE A 11 4.67 3.47 0.64
N ARG A 12 4.69 2.23 1.11
CA ARG A 12 4.43 1.07 0.27
C ARG A 12 2.97 0.65 0.42
N LEU A 13 2.25 0.68 -0.69
CA LEU A 13 0.94 0.05 -0.77
C LEU A 13 1.12 -1.43 -1.07
N MET A 14 0.73 -2.29 -0.14
CA MET A 14 0.73 -3.75 -0.35
C MET A 14 -0.29 -4.39 0.58
N ALA A 15 -0.92 -5.45 0.11
CA ALA A 15 -1.85 -6.21 0.93
C ALA A 15 -1.09 -7.26 1.73
N ASP A 16 -1.47 -7.41 2.99
CA ASP A 16 -1.01 -8.45 3.89
C ASP A 16 -2.15 -8.78 4.85
N TRP A 17 -2.22 -10.03 5.30
CA TRP A 17 -3.39 -10.50 6.04
C TRP A 17 -3.44 -9.87 7.43
N GLU A 18 -4.65 -9.55 7.86
CA GLU A 18 -4.97 -9.02 9.21
C GLU A 18 -4.24 -7.72 9.57
N THR A 19 -3.83 -6.94 8.57
CA THR A 19 -3.11 -5.68 8.76
C THR A 19 -3.51 -4.64 7.72
N GLY A 20 -3.14 -3.39 7.97
CA GLY A 20 -3.44 -2.26 7.07
C GLY A 20 -2.56 -2.26 5.81
N PRO A 21 -3.05 -1.70 4.69
CA PRO A 21 -2.37 -1.79 3.40
C PRO A 21 -1.22 -0.78 3.22
N PHE A 22 -1.06 0.19 4.13
CA PHE A 22 -0.05 1.24 4.02
C PHE A 22 1.16 0.98 4.91
N TRP A 23 2.25 0.52 4.31
CA TRP A 23 3.51 0.28 5.01
C TRP A 23 4.38 1.53 4.95
N VAL A 24 4.48 2.24 6.07
CA VAL A 24 5.15 3.54 6.16
C VAL A 24 6.51 3.39 6.82
N ALA A 25 7.57 3.79 6.11
CA ALA A 25 8.92 3.93 6.65
C ALA A 25 9.30 5.42 6.72
N VAL A 26 9.89 5.83 7.85
CA VAL A 26 10.37 7.21 8.07
C VAL A 26 11.89 7.19 8.25
N GLY A 27 12.60 8.01 7.47
CA GLY A 27 14.06 8.13 7.56
C GLY A 27 14.82 6.85 7.20
N GLY A 28 14.23 5.98 6.37
CA GLY A 28 14.81 4.67 6.03
C GLY A 28 14.73 3.63 7.15
N GLY A 29 13.90 3.86 8.16
CA GLY A 29 13.62 2.90 9.23
C GLY A 29 12.75 1.72 8.79
N VAL A 30 12.37 0.89 9.76
CA VAL A 30 11.43 -0.22 9.56
C VAL A 30 10.07 0.34 9.15
N ALA A 31 9.43 -0.29 8.15
CA ALA A 31 8.08 0.06 7.74
C ALA A 31 7.05 -0.51 8.72
N HIS A 32 6.07 0.30 9.09
CA HIS A 32 4.95 -0.11 9.94
C HIS A 32 3.63 -0.01 9.15
N PRO A 33 2.70 -0.96 9.32
CA PRO A 33 1.42 -0.92 8.63
C PRO A 33 0.48 0.10 9.28
N TYR A 34 -0.33 0.76 8.45
CA TYR A 34 -1.38 1.71 8.84
C TYR A 34 -2.66 1.35 8.09
N GLY A 35 -3.80 1.44 8.78
CA GLY A 35 -5.12 1.39 8.17
C GLY A 35 -5.46 2.68 7.39
N VAL A 36 -6.58 2.65 6.67
CA VAL A 36 -7.06 3.80 5.87
C VAL A 36 -7.43 5.03 6.71
N GLU A 37 -7.81 4.84 7.98
CA GLU A 37 -8.07 5.96 8.90
C GLU A 37 -6.75 6.50 9.49
N GLU A 38 -5.87 5.60 9.93
CA GLU A 38 -4.62 5.93 10.63
C GLU A 38 -3.59 6.61 9.71
N ILE A 39 -3.58 6.28 8.40
CA ILE A 39 -2.62 6.87 7.46
C ILE A 39 -2.79 8.40 7.32
N THR A 40 -3.98 8.93 7.66
CA THR A 40 -4.26 10.38 7.60
C THR A 40 -3.49 11.18 8.66
N ASP A 41 -3.01 10.53 9.72
CA ASP A 41 -2.11 11.14 10.71
C ASP A 41 -0.68 11.31 10.17
N VAL A 42 -0.33 10.61 9.09
CA VAL A 42 0.99 10.63 8.46
C VAL A 42 0.98 11.52 7.21
N VAL A 43 -0.02 11.36 6.34
CA VAL A 43 -0.09 12.06 5.05
C VAL A 43 -1.52 12.49 4.70
N PRO A 44 -1.69 13.65 4.03
CA PRO A 44 -2.99 14.08 3.55
C PRO A 44 -3.37 13.29 2.29
N VAL A 45 -4.30 12.34 2.42
CA VAL A 45 -4.85 11.55 1.30
C VAL A 45 -6.33 11.83 1.18
N ASP A 46 -6.82 11.94 -0.05
CA ASP A 46 -8.25 12.14 -0.32
C ASP A 46 -9.08 10.94 0.14
N VAL A 47 -10.25 11.22 0.73
CA VAL A 47 -11.15 10.20 1.27
C VAL A 47 -11.63 9.21 0.20
N GLY A 48 -11.87 9.68 -1.03
CA GLY A 48 -12.32 8.81 -2.12
C GLY A 48 -11.22 7.83 -2.56
N LEU A 49 -9.95 8.22 -2.47
CA LEU A 49 -8.84 7.29 -2.70
C LEU A 49 -8.72 6.27 -1.57
N LEU A 50 -8.86 6.71 -0.31
CA LEU A 50 -8.84 5.82 0.86
C LEU A 50 -9.96 4.77 0.81
N GLU A 51 -11.18 5.17 0.43
CA GLU A 51 -12.30 4.25 0.25
C GLU A 51 -12.01 3.18 -0.81
N ARG A 52 -11.39 3.57 -1.94
CA ARG A 52 -11.01 2.62 -3.00
C ARG A 52 -9.92 1.67 -2.53
N VAL A 53 -8.94 2.15 -1.77
CA VAL A 53 -7.93 1.29 -1.13
C VAL A 53 -8.58 0.35 -0.12
N GLN A 54 -9.52 0.81 0.70
CA GLN A 54 -10.25 -0.04 1.65
C GLN A 54 -10.99 -1.16 0.93
N VAL A 55 -11.69 -0.86 -0.17
CA VAL A 55 -12.42 -1.87 -0.95
C VAL A 55 -11.47 -2.89 -1.55
N TRP A 56 -10.33 -2.44 -2.10
CA TRP A 56 -9.29 -3.30 -2.63
C TRP A 56 -8.70 -4.22 -1.55
N ASP A 57 -8.29 -3.66 -0.41
CA ASP A 57 -7.72 -4.43 0.70
C ASP A 57 -8.75 -5.39 1.31
N SER A 58 -10.00 -4.97 1.49
CA SER A 58 -11.06 -5.84 2.02
C SER A 58 -11.32 -7.07 1.14
N ARG A 59 -11.15 -6.95 -0.19
CA ARG A 59 -11.21 -8.11 -1.09
C ARG A 59 -10.06 -9.08 -0.85
N PHE A 60 -8.87 -8.59 -0.50
CA PHE A 60 -7.75 -9.43 -0.11
C PHE A 60 -7.99 -10.08 1.25
N GLN A 61 -8.43 -9.32 2.25
CA GLN A 61 -8.74 -9.86 3.58
C GLN A 61 -9.82 -10.96 3.51
N ALA A 62 -10.78 -10.85 2.59
CA ALA A 62 -11.79 -11.89 2.37
C ALA A 62 -11.22 -13.21 1.80
N THR A 63 -9.98 -13.21 1.31
CA THR A 63 -9.27 -14.44 0.92
C THR A 63 -8.58 -15.16 2.08
N TYR A 64 -8.58 -14.56 3.27
CA TYR A 64 -8.00 -15.18 4.46
C TYR A 64 -8.88 -16.34 4.94
N ASP A 65 -8.26 -17.49 5.18
CA ASP A 65 -8.90 -18.67 5.75
C ASP A 65 -8.11 -19.12 6.99
N ASP A 66 -8.59 -18.72 8.17
CA ASP A 66 -8.02 -19.11 9.47
C ASP A 66 -8.05 -20.64 9.69
N ALA A 67 -9.06 -21.32 9.14
CA ALA A 67 -9.20 -22.76 9.29
C ALA A 67 -8.21 -23.53 8.39
N ASN A 68 -7.88 -22.98 7.21
CA ASN A 68 -6.86 -23.54 6.34
C ASN A 68 -5.97 -22.46 5.68
N PRO A 69 -4.91 -21.98 6.37
CA PRO A 69 -4.04 -20.93 5.86
C PRO A 69 -3.34 -21.24 4.54
N ARG A 70 -3.28 -22.52 4.12
CA ARG A 70 -2.68 -22.93 2.84
C ARG A 70 -3.58 -22.64 1.65
N ASP A 71 -4.89 -22.51 1.89
CA ASP A 71 -5.88 -22.21 0.86
C ASP A 71 -6.18 -20.70 0.82
N ALA A 72 -5.55 -19.90 1.70
CA ALA A 72 -5.67 -18.46 1.70
C ALA A 72 -5.05 -17.83 0.43
N GLY A 73 -5.67 -16.75 -0.05
CA GLY A 73 -5.27 -16.05 -1.27
C GLY A 73 -6.23 -16.28 -2.44
N PHE A 74 -5.81 -15.85 -3.64
CA PHE A 74 -6.66 -15.93 -4.83
C PHE A 74 -6.77 -17.36 -5.36
N ALA A 75 -7.97 -17.76 -5.78
CA ALA A 75 -8.23 -19.09 -6.32
C ALA A 75 -7.58 -19.30 -7.69
N THR A 76 -7.37 -18.21 -8.43
CA THR A 76 -6.77 -18.25 -9.77
C THR A 76 -5.68 -17.20 -9.94
N THR A 77 -4.74 -17.48 -10.85
CA THR A 77 -3.71 -16.53 -11.26
C THR A 77 -4.29 -15.30 -11.96
N GLU A 78 -5.46 -15.42 -12.59
CA GLU A 78 -6.15 -14.30 -13.25
C GLU A 78 -6.71 -13.32 -12.21
N GLU A 79 -7.39 -13.81 -11.16
CA GLU A 79 -7.87 -12.98 -10.05
C GLU A 79 -6.71 -12.26 -9.36
N GLN A 80 -5.60 -12.96 -9.12
CA GLN A 80 -4.38 -12.36 -8.58
C GLN A 80 -3.83 -11.26 -9.50
N ALA A 81 -3.76 -11.52 -10.81
CA ALA A 81 -3.26 -10.54 -11.77
C ALA A 81 -4.15 -9.29 -11.84
N THR A 82 -5.47 -9.47 -11.80
CA THR A 82 -6.44 -8.36 -11.74
C THR A 82 -6.28 -7.56 -10.44
N PHE A 83 -6.18 -8.25 -9.30
CA PHE A 83 -5.94 -7.61 -8.01
C PHE A 83 -4.64 -6.81 -7.99
N ASN A 84 -3.56 -7.36 -8.54
CA ASN A 84 -2.27 -6.69 -8.61
C ASN A 84 -2.30 -5.48 -9.56
N ALA A 85 -3.02 -5.57 -10.68
CA ALA A 85 -3.19 -4.45 -11.60
C ALA A 85 -3.99 -3.30 -10.96
N GLU A 86 -5.05 -3.61 -10.21
CA GLU A 86 -5.82 -2.62 -9.47
C GLU A 86 -4.99 -1.94 -8.37
N GLY A 87 -4.23 -2.73 -7.58
CA GLY A 87 -3.37 -2.20 -6.53
C GLY A 87 -2.29 -1.26 -7.08
N ARG A 88 -1.67 -1.62 -8.20
CA ARG A 88 -0.72 -0.76 -8.91
C ARG A 88 -1.34 0.57 -9.35
N GLU A 89 -2.56 0.54 -9.86
CA GLU A 89 -3.28 1.75 -10.27
C GLU A 89 -3.64 2.64 -9.07
N LEU A 90 -4.02 2.05 -7.94
CA LEU A 90 -4.22 2.79 -6.68
C LEU A 90 -2.91 3.43 -6.19
N ALA A 91 -1.78 2.72 -6.29
CA ALA A 91 -0.47 3.26 -5.91
C ALA A 91 -0.04 4.43 -6.81
N ARG A 92 -0.37 4.40 -8.11
CA ARG A 92 -0.20 5.55 -9.02
C ARG A 92 -1.00 6.77 -8.58
N GLN A 93 -2.28 6.59 -8.29
CA GLN A 93 -3.13 7.67 -7.82
C GLN A 93 -2.65 8.22 -6.47
N LEU A 94 -2.14 7.35 -5.59
CA LEU A 94 -1.50 7.76 -4.33
C LEU A 94 -0.26 8.62 -4.57
N ARG A 95 0.63 8.22 -5.49
CA ARG A 95 1.81 9.01 -5.86
C ARG A 95 1.43 10.38 -6.44
N GLU A 96 0.37 10.45 -7.24
CA GLU A 96 -0.12 11.72 -7.81
C GLU A 96 -0.74 12.63 -6.75
N ALA A 97 -1.39 12.07 -5.73
CA ALA A 97 -2.01 12.82 -4.64
C ALA A 97 -1.00 13.35 -3.60
N LEU A 98 0.15 12.68 -3.44
CA LEU A 98 1.11 12.98 -2.38
C LEU A 98 2.21 13.98 -2.81
N PRO A 99 2.76 14.76 -1.85
CA PRO A 99 3.94 15.59 -2.07
C PRO A 99 5.10 14.83 -2.74
N ALA A 100 5.88 15.51 -3.57
CA ALA A 100 6.96 14.93 -4.36
C ALA A 100 8.15 14.39 -3.55
N ASP A 101 8.25 14.77 -2.27
CA ASP A 101 9.27 14.31 -1.33
C ASP A 101 8.88 13.02 -0.57
N ILE A 102 7.70 12.48 -0.85
CA ILE A 102 7.24 11.18 -0.34
C ILE A 102 7.40 10.12 -1.42
N ASP A 103 8.17 9.08 -1.16
CA ASP A 103 8.25 7.95 -2.09
C ASP A 103 7.01 7.08 -1.96
N VAL A 104 6.50 6.60 -3.10
CA VAL A 104 5.43 5.61 -3.15
C VAL A 104 5.95 4.35 -3.81
N GLU A 105 5.70 3.22 -3.17
CA GLU A 105 6.04 1.89 -3.66
C GLU A 105 4.77 1.04 -3.77
N TYR A 106 4.77 0.05 -4.66
CA TYR A 106 3.75 -0.97 -4.72
C TYR A 106 4.36 -2.36 -4.55
N GLY A 107 3.82 -3.17 -3.63
CA GLY A 107 4.20 -4.57 -3.45
C GLY A 107 3.12 -5.51 -3.99
N PRO A 108 3.31 -6.11 -5.18
CA PRO A 108 2.33 -7.04 -5.74
C PRO A 108 2.20 -8.30 -4.88
N PHE A 109 0.97 -8.78 -4.67
CA PHE A 109 0.75 -10.00 -3.92
C PHE A 109 1.31 -11.21 -4.68
N GLY A 110 2.02 -12.09 -3.95
CA GLY A 110 2.65 -13.31 -4.47
C GLY A 110 3.91 -13.09 -5.30
N GLU A 111 4.42 -11.85 -5.37
CA GLU A 111 5.69 -11.52 -5.99
C GLU A 111 6.72 -11.10 -4.93
N ASN A 112 8.00 -11.35 -5.19
CA ASN A 112 9.07 -10.92 -4.30
C ASN A 112 9.50 -9.50 -4.66
N GLY A 113 9.32 -8.57 -3.73
CA GLY A 113 9.82 -7.20 -3.84
C GLY A 113 8.72 -6.16 -4.02
N TYR A 114 9.11 -5.00 -4.52
CA TYR A 114 8.23 -3.86 -4.74
C TYR A 114 8.73 -3.04 -5.93
N GLU A 115 7.82 -2.31 -6.54
CA GLU A 115 8.10 -1.35 -7.60
C GLU A 115 7.99 0.07 -7.05
N VAL A 116 8.94 0.95 -7.41
CA VAL A 116 8.84 2.38 -7.11
C VAL A 116 7.87 3.00 -8.12
N ILE A 117 6.88 3.72 -7.62
CA ILE A 117 5.89 4.41 -8.43
C ILE A 117 6.37 5.82 -8.69
N GLU A 118 6.79 6.05 -9.93
CA GLU A 118 7.16 7.38 -10.41
C GLU A 118 5.91 8.23 -10.66
N ALA A 119 6.02 9.55 -10.45
CA ALA A 119 4.98 10.47 -10.86
C ALA A 119 4.85 10.50 -12.39
N SER A 120 3.62 10.52 -12.89
CA SER A 120 3.31 10.77 -14.29
C SER A 120 3.88 12.14 -14.70
N ARG A 121 4.67 12.20 -15.78
CA ARG A 121 5.28 13.43 -16.31
C ARG A 121 4.29 14.36 -16.98
#